data_AF-A0A833HNH6-F1
#
_entry.id   AF-A0A833HNH6-F1
#
_cell.length_a   1.000
_cell.length_b   1.000
_cell.length_c   1.000
_cell.angle_alpha   90.00
_cell.angle_beta   90.00
_cell.angle_gamma   90.00
#
_symmetry.space_group_name_H-M   'P 1'
#
loop_
_entity.id
_entity.type
_entity.pdbx_description
1 polymer ?
#
loop_
_entity_poly.entity_id
_entity_poly.type
_entity_poly.pdbx_seq_one_letter_code
_entity_poly.pdbx_strand_id
1 'polypeptide(L)' 'MEVEILDISNNIASVVTKSEYIDYLHLAKVNDEWVIVNVLWDFNRKE' A
#
# COMPACT_ATOMS: atom_id res chain seq x y z
N MET A 1 11.08 -5.48 7.01
CA MET A 1 10.10 -4.91 6.07
C MET A 1 8.93 -5.86 6.05
N GLU A 2 7.75 -5.36 6.37
CA GLU A 2 6.50 -6.13 6.33
C GLU A 2 5.61 -5.56 5.24
N VAL A 3 4.85 -6.43 4.59
CA VAL A 3 3.87 -6.07 3.56
C VAL A 3 2.59 -6.82 3.88
N GLU A 4 1.48 -6.09 3.96
CA GLU A 4 0.17 -6.64 4.28
C GLU A 4 -0.85 -6.06 3.30
N ILE A 5 -1.61 -6.95 2.66
CA ILE A 5 -2.74 -6.57 1.81
C ILE A 5 -3.93 -6.40 2.74
N LEU A 6 -4.44 -5.17 2.85
CA LEU A 6 -5.58 -4.85 3.72
C LEU A 6 -6.90 -5.23 3.05
N ASP A 7 -7.04 -4.97 1.75
CA ASP A 7 -8.21 -5.35 0.96
C ASP A 7 -7.88 -5.42 -0.53
N ILE A 8 -8.64 -6.25 -1.26
CA ILE A 8 -8.66 -6.30 -2.73
C ILE A 8 -10.11 -6.38 -3.19
N SER A 9 -10.52 -5.44 -4.04
CA SER A 9 -11.82 -5.46 -4.69
C SER A 9 -11.66 -5.22 -6.18
N ASN A 10 -11.89 -6.26 -6.99
CA ASN A 10 -11.72 -6.22 -8.44
C ASN A 10 -10.34 -5.69 -8.86
N ASN A 11 -10.29 -4.47 -9.42
CA ASN A 11 -9.10 -3.82 -9.95
C ASN A 11 -8.55 -2.73 -9.01
N ILE A 12 -8.91 -2.74 -7.73
CA ILE A 12 -8.33 -1.86 -6.71
C ILE A 12 -7.82 -2.69 -5.52
N ALA A 13 -6.78 -2.20 -4.87
CA ALA A 13 -6.22 -2.81 -3.67
C ALA A 13 -5.70 -1.75 -2.69
N SER A 14 -5.77 -2.07 -1.41
CA SER A 14 -5.14 -1.31 -0.32
C SER A 14 -4.08 -2.18 0.32
N VAL A 15 -2.85 -1.66 0.40
CA VAL A 15 -1.68 -2.38 0.93
C VAL A 15 -1.01 -1.49 1.97
N VAL A 16 -0.53 -2.09 3.05
CA VAL A 16 0.36 -1.41 4.00
C VAL A 16 1.77 -2.00 3.92
N THR A 17 2.77 -1.13 3.89
CA THR A 17 4.17 -1.51 4.06
C THR A 17 4.72 -0.90 5.34
N LYS A 18 5.46 -1.71 6.12
CA LYS A 18 6.04 -1.26 7.39
C LYS A 18 7.54 -1.50 7.40
N SER A 19 8.31 -0.42 7.54
CA SER A 19 9.76 -0.45 7.72
C SER A 19 10.21 0.72 8.61
N GLU A 20 11.00 1.66 8.10
CA GLU A 20 11.24 2.97 8.71
C GLU A 20 10.01 3.88 8.63
N TYR A 21 9.18 3.66 7.61
CA TYR A 21 7.90 4.32 7.39
C TYR A 21 6.75 3.30 7.46
N ILE A 22 5.56 3.80 7.73
CA ILE A 22 4.30 3.08 7.54
C ILE A 22 3.63 3.71 6.32
N ASP A 23 3.60 3.00 5.20
CA ASP A 23 3.00 3.48 3.95
C ASP A 23 1.68 2.76 3.72
N TYR A 24 0.60 3.52 3.52
CA TYR A 24 -0.68 3.05 3.01
C TYR A 24 -0.73 3.32 1.51
N LEU A 25 -0.56 2.25 0.74
CA LEU A 25 -0.60 2.25 -0.71
C LEU A 25 -2.02 1.97 -1.17
N HIS A 26 -2.54 2.82 -2.05
CA HIS A 26 -3.71 2.52 -2.86
C HIS A 26 -3.26 2.18 -4.28
N LEU A 27 -3.70 1.03 -4.78
CA LEU A 27 -3.33 0.53 -6.09
C LEU A 27 -4.56 0.41 -6.99
N ALA A 28 -4.34 0.58 -8.29
CA ALA A 28 -5.30 0.26 -9.33
C ALA A 28 -4.66 -0.67 -10.36
N LYS A 29 -5.44 -1.60 -10.92
CA LYS A 29 -5.01 -2.46 -12.02
C LYS A 29 -5.33 -1.76 -13.34
N VAL A 30 -4.30 -1.33 -14.07
CA VAL A 30 -4.40 -0.64 -15.36
C VAL A 30 -3.62 -1.43 -16.40
N ASN A 31 -4.25 -1.77 -17.53
CA ASN A 31 -3.66 -2.61 -18.58
C ASN A 31 -3.06 -3.92 -18.05
N ASP A 32 -3.80 -4.57 -17.14
CA ASP A 32 -3.38 -5.81 -16.45
C ASP A 32 -2.16 -5.69 -15.51
N GLU A 33 -1.69 -4.49 -15.23
CA GLU A 33 -0.61 -4.22 -14.28
C GLU A 33 -1.10 -3.43 -13.07
N TRP A 34 -0.61 -3.79 -11.89
CA TRP A 34 -0.89 -3.02 -10.67
C TRP A 34 0.01 -1.79 -10.61
N VAL A 35 -0.60 -0.62 -10.50
CA VAL A 35 0.10 0.66 -10.32
C VAL A 35 -0.30 1.30 -9.01
N ILE A 36 0.65 1.96 -8.35
CA ILE A 36 0.37 2.76 -7.14
C ILE A 36 -0.23 4.08 -7.59
N VAL A 37 -1.47 4.35 -7.18
CA VAL A 37 -2.18 5.60 -7.53
C VAL A 37 -2.10 6.65 -6.43
N ASN A 38 -1.91 6.22 -5.18
CA ASN A 38 -1.73 7.11 -4.04
C ASN A 38 -0.93 6.42 -2.94
N VAL A 39 -0.18 7.23 -2.18
CA VAL A 39 0.54 6.83 -0.98
C VAL A 39 0.26 7.85 0.12
N LEU A 40 -0.22 7.38 1.27
CA LEU A 40 -0.16 8.11 2.53
C LEU A 40 0.93 7.48 3.38
N TRP A 41 1.78 8.28 4.02
CA TRP A 41 2.90 7.77 4.78
C TRP A 41 3.14 8.59 6.06
N ASP A 42 3.69 7.93 7.07
CA ASP A 42 4.27 8.57 8.25
C ASP A 42 5.49 7.77 8.72
N PHE A 43 6.33 8.38 9.55
CA PHE A 43 7.43 7.70 10.22
C PHE A 43 6.89 6.58 11.09
N ASN A 44 7.52 5.41 11.00
CA ASN A 44 7.29 4.33 11.95
C ASN A 44 7.97 4.71 13.27
N ARG A 45 7.27 5.49 14.09
CA ARG A 45 7.68 5.78 15.48
C ARG A 45 7.63 4.46 16.24
N LYS A 46 8.77 3.78 16.32
CA LYS A 46 8.99 2.77 17.35
C LYS A 46 8.94 3.50 18.68
N GLU A 47 7.86 3.31 19.43
CA GLU A 47 7.86 3.60 20.87
C GLU A 47 8.92 2.77 21.59
#